data_AF-A0A3M7A842-F1
#
_entry.id   AF-A0A3M7A842-F1
#
_cell.length_a   1.000
_cell.length_b   1.000
_cell.length_c   1.000
_cell.angle_alpha   90.00
_cell.angle_beta   90.00
_cell.angle_gamma   90.00
#
_symmetry.space_group_name_H-M   'P 1'
#
loop_
_entity.id
_entity.type
_entity.pdbx_description
1 polymer ?
#
loop_
_entity_poly.entity_id
_entity_poly.type
_entity_poly.pdbx_seq_one_letter_code
_entity_poly.pdbx_strand_id
1 'polypeptide(L)'
;MVKLSCGGSASFWALPATIRPLVRSSTWTLTCRRYASKEASPSTLTIDGKSYPTDSWTNVPQNILSQYGRKLHVQPNHPLSITRQLIASRFPHFKNYDALPGVVTVEQNFDSLGFTPDHPGRNRTDTYYINQSTLLRTHTSAHEVDVFRANESPGYTISADVYRRDAVDKSHYPIFHQMEGALTWDRNAFSSKEACIEQITRDFEALPKHPLVVEDPNPTYQPSNPLQTLYHSPEEAEIVAKHLKRSLEHMVVTIFTEADKALAAAGHSTQGQDEPLKVRWVEAFFPHTSPSWELEVWWQGDWLEVLGCGVIDQPLLLRADQPQRIGWAFGLGLERLAMLLFGIPDIRLFWSTDPRFLSQFDESKPIRRFQPFSKHPAAPRDVSFWLPASTAGKPIITNTPATASTAPSPAGGQPTEPSTTTTSSDPQTPTTLTAFHENDLMEIARNIAGDSVEDVKLIDDFTHPKKQRRSLCYRLTYRSLERTMTTEEANSLHERITAELVERFGVEIR
;
A
#
# COMPACT_ATOMS: atom_id res chain seq x y z
N MET A 1 18.82 15.24 -96.03
CA MET A 1 18.16 16.38 -96.72
C MET A 1 16.83 16.58 -96.01
N VAL A 2 16.44 17.71 -95.44
CA VAL A 2 16.88 19.10 -95.49
C VAL A 2 17.03 19.60 -94.04
N LYS A 3 17.94 20.55 -93.85
CA LYS A 3 18.43 21.14 -92.60
C LYS A 3 17.81 22.52 -92.45
N LEU A 4 17.33 22.88 -91.25
CA LEU A 4 17.36 24.25 -90.72
C LEU A 4 17.21 24.20 -89.19
N SER A 5 18.23 24.72 -88.53
CA SER A 5 18.44 24.93 -87.09
C SER A 5 17.59 26.11 -86.58
N CYS A 6 17.47 26.48 -85.30
CA CYS A 6 18.23 26.33 -84.05
C CYS A 6 17.21 26.11 -82.91
N GLY A 7 17.41 25.26 -81.91
CA GLY A 7 18.36 25.41 -80.79
C GLY A 7 17.57 25.84 -79.53
N GLY A 8 17.52 25.12 -78.41
CA GLY A 8 18.14 23.86 -78.03
C GLY A 8 17.38 23.19 -76.86
N SER A 9 17.53 21.86 -76.82
CA SER A 9 17.29 20.86 -75.75
C SER A 9 16.07 21.05 -74.82
N ALA A 10 14.94 20.36 -74.99
CA ALA A 10 14.62 18.91 -75.09
C ALA A 10 14.02 18.35 -73.77
N SER A 11 12.81 17.84 -73.97
CA SER A 11 11.75 17.44 -73.06
C SER A 11 11.95 16.10 -72.32
N PHE A 12 11.20 16.00 -71.21
CA PHE A 12 10.59 14.81 -70.57
C PHE A 12 10.32 13.61 -71.47
N TRP A 13 10.37 12.38 -70.92
CA TRP A 13 9.33 11.33 -71.09
C TRP A 13 9.44 10.23 -70.02
N ALA A 14 8.30 9.63 -69.68
CA ALA A 14 8.08 8.64 -68.64
C ALA A 14 7.68 7.25 -69.20
N LEU A 15 7.75 6.24 -68.30
CA LEU A 15 7.13 4.89 -68.28
C LEU A 15 7.80 3.81 -69.17
N PRO A 16 7.91 2.52 -68.72
CA PRO A 16 6.75 1.68 -68.37
C PRO A 16 6.96 0.58 -67.28
N ALA A 17 5.88 -0.16 -67.01
CA ALA A 17 5.77 -1.26 -66.07
C ALA A 17 6.13 -2.65 -66.66
N THR A 18 6.49 -3.57 -65.76
CA THR A 18 6.56 -5.07 -65.83
C THR A 18 7.82 -5.75 -66.41
N ILE A 19 8.56 -6.48 -65.55
CA ILE A 19 8.86 -7.94 -65.56
C ILE A 19 9.87 -8.25 -64.41
N ARG A 20 9.62 -9.33 -63.65
CA ARG A 20 10.39 -9.83 -62.48
C ARG A 20 11.83 -10.31 -62.82
N PRO A 21 12.74 -10.33 -61.83
CA PRO A 21 13.16 -11.63 -61.30
C PRO A 21 13.19 -11.71 -59.76
N LEU A 22 13.00 -12.91 -59.23
CA LEU A 22 13.21 -13.24 -57.82
C LEU A 22 14.71 -13.15 -57.48
N VAL A 23 15.09 -12.23 -56.60
CA VAL A 23 16.31 -12.34 -55.78
C VAL A 23 15.97 -11.87 -54.36
N ARG A 24 15.90 -12.83 -53.43
CA ARG A 24 15.91 -12.55 -51.98
C ARG A 24 17.33 -12.11 -51.62
N SER A 25 17.53 -10.84 -51.26
CA SER A 25 18.67 -10.44 -50.43
C SER A 25 18.13 -9.81 -49.15
N SER A 26 18.29 -10.52 -48.04
CA SER A 26 18.03 -10.01 -46.69
C SER A 26 19.14 -9.04 -46.28
N THR A 27 19.03 -7.77 -46.64
CA THR A 27 19.82 -6.71 -46.03
C THR A 27 19.12 -6.26 -44.75
N TRP A 28 19.51 -6.91 -43.66
CA TRP A 28 19.26 -6.38 -42.32
C TRP A 28 20.11 -5.11 -42.16
N THR A 29 19.50 -3.94 -42.39
CA THR A 29 20.06 -2.69 -41.92
C THR A 29 19.98 -2.69 -40.39
N LEU A 30 21.12 -3.04 -39.77
CA LEU A 30 21.39 -2.78 -38.36
C LEU A 30 21.39 -1.27 -38.14
N THR A 31 20.22 -0.71 -37.85
CA THR A 31 20.11 0.61 -37.21
C THR A 31 20.70 0.45 -35.81
N CYS A 32 21.98 0.80 -35.68
CA CYS A 32 22.64 0.95 -34.41
C CYS A 32 21.93 2.09 -33.66
N ARG A 33 20.97 1.74 -32.79
CA ARG A 33 20.47 2.68 -31.78
C ARG A 33 21.67 3.05 -30.94
N ARG A 34 22.19 4.26 -31.15
CA ARG A 34 23.12 4.90 -30.21
C ARG A 34 22.49 4.78 -28.84
N TYR A 35 23.18 4.10 -27.93
CA TYR A 35 22.87 4.10 -26.51
C TYR A 35 22.72 5.57 -26.08
N ALA A 36 21.52 5.95 -25.68
CA ALA A 36 21.31 7.22 -25.02
C ALA A 36 22.18 7.21 -23.76
N SER A 37 23.10 8.17 -23.67
CA SER A 37 23.82 8.46 -22.43
C SER A 37 22.80 8.65 -21.32
N LYS A 38 22.97 7.90 -20.21
CA LYS A 38 22.18 7.96 -18.99
C LYS A 38 21.85 9.43 -18.66
N GLU A 39 20.59 9.82 -18.79
CA GLU A 39 20.16 11.12 -18.24
C GLU A 39 20.46 11.06 -16.74
N ALA A 40 21.21 12.06 -16.25
CA ALA A 40 21.43 12.20 -14.82
C ALA A 40 20.06 12.26 -14.13
N SER A 41 19.90 11.56 -13.01
CA SER A 41 18.69 11.66 -12.20
C SER A 41 18.37 13.14 -11.99
N PRO A 42 17.12 13.56 -12.24
CA PRO A 42 16.78 14.98 -12.21
C PRO A 42 17.10 15.54 -10.83
N SER A 43 17.73 16.72 -10.77
CA SER A 43 18.10 17.37 -9.50
C SER A 43 16.91 17.74 -8.61
N THR A 44 15.70 17.69 -9.19
CA THR A 44 14.44 17.98 -8.51
C THR A 44 13.31 17.09 -9.02
N LEU A 45 12.37 16.73 -8.15
CA LEU A 45 11.08 16.14 -8.51
C LEU A 45 9.98 17.19 -8.32
N THR A 46 9.05 17.26 -9.27
CA THR A 46 7.87 18.12 -9.16
C THR A 46 6.65 17.28 -8.80
N ILE A 47 6.06 17.54 -7.64
CA ILE A 47 4.89 16.82 -7.11
C ILE A 47 3.85 17.86 -6.71
N ASP A 48 2.65 17.79 -7.30
CA ASP A 48 1.54 18.72 -7.04
C ASP A 48 1.95 20.21 -7.19
N GLY A 49 2.71 20.51 -8.25
CA GLY A 49 3.21 21.86 -8.54
C GLY A 49 4.34 22.35 -7.64
N LYS A 50 4.77 21.57 -6.64
CA LYS A 50 5.90 21.89 -5.76
C LYS A 50 7.15 21.14 -6.20
N SER A 51 8.29 21.83 -6.17
CA SER A 51 9.60 21.25 -6.51
C SER A 51 10.32 20.81 -5.24
N TYR A 52 10.82 19.58 -5.25
CA TYR A 52 11.57 18.97 -4.16
C TYR A 52 12.97 18.57 -4.66
N PRO A 53 14.06 18.87 -3.93
CA PRO A 53 15.38 18.40 -4.30
C PRO A 53 15.44 16.87 -4.21
N THR A 54 16.21 16.26 -5.10
CA THR A 54 16.57 14.82 -5.05
C THR A 54 17.95 14.63 -4.45
N ASP A 55 18.21 13.42 -3.97
CA ASP A 55 19.51 13.01 -3.44
C ASP A 55 19.72 11.49 -3.58
N SER A 56 20.71 10.94 -2.87
CA SER A 56 21.01 9.51 -2.91
C SER A 56 19.92 8.62 -2.32
N TRP A 57 18.95 9.16 -1.57
CA TRP A 57 17.82 8.44 -0.99
C TRP A 57 16.66 8.30 -1.96
N THR A 58 16.53 9.22 -2.93
CA THR A 58 15.42 9.26 -3.89
C THR A 58 15.19 7.89 -4.53
N ASN A 59 13.98 7.35 -4.37
CA ASN A 59 13.58 6.06 -4.96
C ASN A 59 12.12 6.05 -5.47
N VAL A 60 11.42 7.21 -5.47
CA VAL A 60 10.05 7.29 -5.99
C VAL A 60 10.07 7.14 -7.52
N PRO A 61 9.39 6.13 -8.09
CA PRO A 61 9.37 5.93 -9.53
C PRO A 61 8.24 6.72 -10.21
N GLN A 62 8.39 6.93 -11.52
CA GLN A 62 7.46 7.76 -12.31
C GLN A 62 6.04 7.18 -12.35
N ASN A 63 5.88 5.86 -12.29
CA ASN A 63 4.56 5.21 -12.23
C ASN A 63 3.80 5.61 -10.95
N ILE A 64 4.46 5.70 -9.79
CA ILE A 64 3.87 6.19 -8.54
C ILE A 64 3.52 7.67 -8.65
N LEU A 65 4.44 8.49 -9.16
CA LEU A 65 4.20 9.92 -9.37
C LEU A 65 3.04 10.20 -10.31
N SER A 66 2.83 9.36 -11.34
CA SER A 66 1.72 9.51 -12.29
C SER A 66 0.34 9.25 -11.68
N GLN A 67 0.28 8.54 -10.56
CA GLN A 67 -0.95 8.23 -9.84
C GLN A 67 -1.20 9.18 -8.65
N TYR A 68 -0.18 9.95 -8.24
CA TYR A 68 -0.30 10.92 -7.17
C TYR A 68 -1.42 11.91 -7.46
N GLY A 69 -2.29 12.14 -6.47
CA GLY A 69 -3.40 13.09 -6.60
C GLY A 69 -4.68 12.52 -7.22
N ARG A 70 -4.74 11.22 -7.59
CA ARG A 70 -6.01 10.60 -8.01
C ARG A 70 -7.07 10.63 -6.92
N LYS A 71 -6.68 10.52 -5.64
CA LYS A 71 -7.55 10.64 -4.46
C LYS A 71 -8.87 9.84 -4.59
N LEU A 72 -8.75 8.54 -4.87
CA LEU A 72 -9.90 7.67 -5.15
C LEU A 72 -10.94 7.62 -4.00
N HIS A 73 -10.47 7.79 -2.77
CA HIS A 73 -11.28 7.87 -1.54
C HIS A 73 -12.27 9.04 -1.47
N VAL A 74 -12.14 10.06 -2.32
CA VAL A 74 -13.09 11.18 -2.44
C VAL A 74 -13.74 11.31 -3.82
N GLN A 75 -13.42 10.41 -4.75
CA GLN A 75 -14.07 10.41 -6.06
C GLN A 75 -15.53 9.97 -5.91
N PRO A 76 -16.51 10.75 -6.44
CA PRO A 76 -17.91 10.38 -6.38
C PRO A 76 -18.16 8.98 -6.95
N ASN A 77 -19.03 8.20 -6.30
CA ASN A 77 -19.38 6.82 -6.68
C ASN A 77 -18.23 5.81 -6.65
N HIS A 78 -16.99 6.21 -6.37
CA HIS A 78 -15.90 5.24 -6.26
C HIS A 78 -16.14 4.33 -5.04
N PRO A 79 -15.94 3.01 -5.13
CA PRO A 79 -16.19 2.10 -4.02
C PRO A 79 -15.43 2.48 -2.74
N LEU A 80 -14.19 2.99 -2.87
CA LEU A 80 -13.44 3.51 -1.70
C LEU A 80 -14.09 4.76 -1.08
N SER A 81 -14.68 5.64 -1.89
CA SER A 81 -15.43 6.80 -1.39
C SER A 81 -16.70 6.36 -0.66
N ILE A 82 -17.42 5.39 -1.21
CA ILE A 82 -18.63 4.83 -0.57
C ILE A 82 -18.26 4.17 0.77
N THR A 83 -17.20 3.34 0.80
CA THR A 83 -16.70 2.72 2.03
C THR A 83 -16.28 3.76 3.07
N ARG A 84 -15.53 4.79 2.65
CA ARG A 84 -15.13 5.90 3.53
C ARG A 84 -16.35 6.61 4.12
N GLN A 85 -17.34 6.96 3.30
CA GLN A 85 -18.56 7.63 3.75
C GLN A 85 -19.35 6.77 4.75
N LEU A 86 -19.44 5.45 4.50
CA LEU A 86 -20.08 4.52 5.41
C LEU A 86 -19.39 4.49 6.78
N ILE A 87 -18.05 4.44 6.80
CA ILE A 87 -17.25 4.49 8.02
C ILE A 87 -17.43 5.83 8.74
N ALA A 88 -17.26 6.95 8.03
CA ALA A 88 -17.42 8.30 8.57
C ALA A 88 -18.81 8.51 9.21
N SER A 89 -19.86 7.88 8.65
CA SER A 89 -21.22 7.94 9.20
C SER A 89 -21.35 7.37 10.63
N ARG A 90 -20.38 6.57 11.08
CA ARG A 90 -20.33 6.01 12.44
C ARG A 90 -19.69 6.97 13.45
N PHE A 91 -19.09 8.05 12.94
CA PHE A 91 -18.42 9.08 13.73
C PHE A 91 -18.97 10.49 13.36
N PRO A 92 -20.29 10.73 13.49
CA PRO A 92 -20.96 11.92 12.92
C PRO A 92 -20.48 13.26 13.51
N HIS A 93 -19.85 13.25 14.68
CA HIS A 93 -19.32 14.44 15.35
C HIS A 93 -17.83 14.70 15.07
N PHE A 94 -17.18 13.85 14.28
CA PHE A 94 -15.77 13.98 14.00
C PHE A 94 -15.55 14.99 12.88
N LYS A 95 -14.45 15.76 12.99
CA LYS A 95 -13.97 16.58 11.87
C LYS A 95 -13.28 15.69 10.84
N ASN A 96 -13.71 15.75 9.59
CA ASN A 96 -13.15 14.92 8.52
C ASN A 96 -12.05 15.68 7.76
N TYR A 97 -10.87 15.05 7.62
CA TYR A 97 -9.75 15.56 6.83
C TYR A 97 -9.49 14.65 5.64
N ASP A 98 -9.89 15.10 4.44
CA ASP A 98 -9.78 14.31 3.20
C ASP A 98 -8.83 14.94 2.16
N ALA A 99 -8.06 15.96 2.56
CA ALA A 99 -7.26 16.79 1.66
C ALA A 99 -5.83 17.06 2.13
N LEU A 100 -5.34 16.30 3.13
CA LEU A 100 -3.98 16.45 3.64
C LEU A 100 -2.93 16.01 2.59
N PRO A 101 -1.78 16.70 2.49
CA PRO A 101 -0.78 16.42 1.47
C PRO A 101 -0.11 15.06 1.68
N GLY A 102 0.12 14.32 0.59
CA GLY A 102 0.79 13.00 0.61
C GLY A 102 2.29 13.07 0.79
N VAL A 103 2.89 14.20 0.46
CA VAL A 103 4.30 14.49 0.73
C VAL A 103 4.44 14.97 2.17
N VAL A 104 5.21 14.25 2.97
CA VAL A 104 5.47 14.53 4.39
C VAL A 104 6.96 14.44 4.71
N THR A 105 7.35 15.03 5.83
CA THR A 105 8.71 14.88 6.37
C THR A 105 8.91 13.50 7.00
N VAL A 106 10.16 13.06 7.11
CA VAL A 106 10.53 11.88 7.92
C VAL A 106 10.07 12.04 9.37
N GLU A 107 10.14 13.26 9.90
CA GLU A 107 9.68 13.58 11.25
C GLU A 107 8.19 13.28 11.42
N GLN A 108 7.35 13.82 10.55
CA GLN A 108 5.90 13.60 10.56
C GLN A 108 5.54 12.11 10.43
N ASN A 109 6.19 11.39 9.52
CA ASN A 109 5.83 9.99 9.27
C ASN A 109 6.36 9.02 10.33
N PHE A 110 7.43 9.36 11.06
CA PHE A 110 8.09 8.41 11.95
C PHE A 110 8.44 8.98 13.31
N ASP A 111 9.25 10.05 13.36
CA ASP A 111 9.81 10.56 14.63
C ASP A 111 8.71 11.05 15.58
N SER A 112 7.71 11.77 15.06
CA SER A 112 6.59 12.32 15.83
C SER A 112 5.70 11.24 16.43
N LEU A 113 5.75 10.03 15.87
CA LEU A 113 5.00 8.84 16.29
C LEU A 113 5.84 7.89 17.16
N GLY A 114 7.09 8.22 17.47
CA GLY A 114 7.94 7.42 18.35
C GLY A 114 8.66 6.25 17.68
N PHE A 115 8.67 6.16 16.36
CA PHE A 115 9.45 5.13 15.66
C PHE A 115 10.94 5.32 15.93
N THR A 116 11.67 4.24 16.22
CA THR A 116 13.12 4.32 16.41
C THR A 116 13.85 4.57 15.08
N PRO A 117 15.05 5.18 15.08
CA PRO A 117 15.81 5.44 13.83
C PRO A 117 16.16 4.18 13.02
N ASP A 118 16.24 3.02 13.68
CA ASP A 118 16.53 1.70 13.10
C ASP A 118 15.26 0.89 12.76
N HIS A 119 14.08 1.47 12.93
CA HIS A 119 12.82 0.78 12.65
C HIS A 119 12.74 0.32 11.18
N PRO A 120 12.42 -0.96 10.89
CA PRO A 120 12.42 -1.50 9.53
C PRO A 120 11.57 -0.72 8.53
N GLY A 121 10.43 -0.17 8.98
CA GLY A 121 9.57 0.69 8.14
C GLY A 121 10.28 1.93 7.56
N ARG A 122 11.40 2.38 8.15
CA ARG A 122 12.20 3.49 7.61
C ARG A 122 13.09 3.06 6.44
N ASN A 123 13.25 1.77 6.17
CA ASN A 123 14.16 1.31 5.13
C ASN A 123 13.71 1.76 3.73
N ARG A 124 14.68 2.06 2.86
CA ARG A 124 14.44 2.42 1.45
C ARG A 124 13.83 1.28 0.63
N THR A 125 13.87 0.05 1.15
CA THR A 125 13.24 -1.14 0.58
C THR A 125 11.73 -1.18 0.77
N ASP A 126 11.22 -0.40 1.73
CA ASP A 126 9.82 -0.43 2.17
C ASP A 126 9.11 0.93 1.97
N THR A 127 9.89 2.02 1.94
CA THR A 127 9.37 3.39 1.87
C THR A 127 9.82 4.14 0.60
N TYR A 128 8.90 4.93 0.03
CA TYR A 128 9.16 5.83 -1.10
C TYR A 128 9.67 7.20 -0.62
N TYR A 129 10.99 7.39 -0.68
CA TYR A 129 11.69 8.64 -0.36
C TYR A 129 11.83 9.54 -1.58
N ILE A 130 11.44 10.80 -1.41
CA ILE A 130 11.70 11.89 -2.36
C ILE A 130 13.14 12.36 -2.20
N ASN A 131 13.59 12.49 -0.94
CA ASN A 131 14.97 12.72 -0.53
C ASN A 131 15.15 12.22 0.92
N GLN A 132 16.32 12.40 1.53
CA GLN A 132 16.64 11.89 2.87
C GLN A 132 15.69 12.40 3.98
N SER A 133 15.05 13.55 3.77
CA SER A 133 14.20 14.21 4.78
C SER A 133 12.70 14.20 4.44
N THR A 134 12.34 13.79 3.22
CA THR A 134 10.99 13.93 2.66
C THR A 134 10.58 12.66 1.93
N LEU A 135 9.37 12.19 2.17
CA LEU A 135 8.83 10.94 1.63
C LEU A 135 7.36 11.07 1.25
N LEU A 136 6.84 10.07 0.54
CA LEU A 136 5.41 9.86 0.39
C LEU A 136 4.91 9.07 1.61
N ARG A 137 3.92 9.60 2.33
CA ARG A 137 3.47 9.05 3.62
C ARG A 137 3.15 7.55 3.52
N THR A 138 3.62 6.77 4.49
CA THR A 138 3.37 5.33 4.53
C THR A 138 2.09 4.97 5.29
N HIS A 139 1.54 5.91 6.05
CA HIS A 139 0.27 5.78 6.76
C HIS A 139 -0.36 7.16 7.01
N THR A 140 -1.67 7.20 7.26
CA THR A 140 -2.40 8.43 7.64
C THR A 140 -1.90 9.02 8.96
N SER A 141 -1.31 8.18 9.82
CA SER A 141 -0.86 8.60 11.16
C SER A 141 0.27 9.62 11.12
N ALA A 142 0.90 9.79 9.96
CA ALA A 142 1.86 10.86 9.70
C ALA A 142 1.31 12.27 9.97
N HIS A 143 -0.02 12.40 10.12
CA HIS A 143 -0.69 13.66 10.38
C HIS A 143 -1.24 13.79 11.83
N GLU A 144 -1.17 12.74 12.68
CA GLU A 144 -1.80 12.77 14.01
C GLU A 144 -1.32 13.94 14.86
N VAL A 145 -0.01 14.11 14.98
CA VAL A 145 0.58 15.16 15.83
C VAL A 145 0.17 16.55 15.37
N ASP A 146 0.13 16.79 14.06
CA ASP A 146 -0.28 18.09 13.51
C ASP A 146 -1.78 18.35 13.74
N VAL A 147 -2.63 17.32 13.57
CA VAL A 147 -4.08 17.43 13.80
C VAL A 147 -4.40 17.61 15.28
N PHE A 148 -3.74 16.87 16.18
CA PHE A 148 -3.89 17.06 17.62
C PHE A 148 -3.40 18.43 18.05
N ARG A 149 -2.28 18.93 17.51
CA ARG A 149 -1.77 20.27 17.81
C ARG A 149 -2.74 21.37 17.38
N ALA A 150 -3.38 21.21 16.22
CA ALA A 150 -4.41 22.14 15.77
C ALA A 150 -5.64 22.15 16.69
N ASN A 151 -5.95 21.00 17.32
CA ASN A 151 -6.99 20.83 18.34
C ASN A 151 -8.36 21.42 17.94
N GLU A 152 -8.74 21.23 16.67
CA GLU A 152 -9.94 21.85 16.10
C GLU A 152 -11.25 21.10 16.45
N SER A 153 -11.15 19.88 16.99
CA SER A 153 -12.28 19.03 17.36
C SER A 153 -11.83 17.97 18.39
N PRO A 154 -12.70 17.51 19.32
CA PRO A 154 -12.40 16.40 20.22
C PRO A 154 -12.07 15.10 19.48
N GLY A 155 -12.72 14.86 18.33
CA GLY A 155 -12.46 13.72 17.47
C GLY A 155 -12.37 14.09 15.99
N TYR A 156 -11.64 13.29 15.24
CA TYR A 156 -11.42 13.49 13.81
C TYR A 156 -11.38 12.16 13.05
N THR A 157 -11.61 12.25 11.74
CA THR A 157 -11.17 11.22 10.80
C THR A 157 -10.20 11.81 9.79
N ILE A 158 -9.24 11.02 9.33
CA ILE A 158 -8.36 11.37 8.21
C ILE A 158 -8.55 10.29 7.15
N SER A 159 -8.82 10.66 5.90
CA SER A 159 -8.81 9.69 4.82
C SER A 159 -7.84 10.13 3.73
N ALA A 160 -6.99 9.20 3.29
CA ALA A 160 -5.90 9.55 2.39
C ALA A 160 -5.31 8.33 1.69
N ASP A 161 -4.72 8.56 0.51
CA ASP A 161 -3.81 7.64 -0.19
C ASP A 161 -2.47 7.53 0.54
N VAL A 162 -1.92 6.33 0.70
CA VAL A 162 -0.66 6.04 1.38
C VAL A 162 0.20 5.15 0.48
N TYR A 163 1.52 5.20 0.69
CA TYR A 163 2.50 4.72 -0.28
C TYR A 163 3.49 3.76 0.37
N ARG A 164 3.58 2.52 -0.14
CA ARG A 164 4.51 1.49 0.37
C ARG A 164 5.13 0.68 -0.77
N ARG A 165 6.40 0.34 -0.63
CA ARG A 165 7.06 -0.66 -1.47
C ARG A 165 6.74 -2.02 -0.89
N ASP A 166 6.10 -2.88 -1.67
CA ASP A 166 5.44 -4.06 -1.13
C ASP A 166 5.31 -5.19 -2.16
N ALA A 167 4.85 -6.35 -1.69
CA ALA A 167 4.54 -7.52 -2.50
C ALA A 167 3.61 -7.20 -3.67
N VAL A 168 3.73 -7.96 -4.75
CA VAL A 168 2.79 -7.93 -5.89
C VAL A 168 1.88 -9.15 -5.78
N ASP A 169 0.65 -8.92 -5.33
CA ASP A 169 -0.43 -9.89 -5.32
C ASP A 169 -1.79 -9.16 -5.37
N LYS A 170 -2.89 -9.90 -5.15
CA LYS A 170 -4.27 -9.38 -5.25
C LYS A 170 -4.71 -8.49 -4.08
N SER A 171 -3.93 -8.46 -3.00
CA SER A 171 -4.21 -7.72 -1.77
C SER A 171 -3.24 -6.55 -1.56
N HIS A 172 -2.15 -6.49 -2.32
CA HIS A 172 -1.11 -5.46 -2.19
C HIS A 172 -0.96 -4.59 -3.44
N TYR A 173 -1.02 -3.28 -3.25
CA TYR A 173 -0.80 -2.27 -4.29
C TYR A 173 0.12 -1.17 -3.71
N PRO A 174 1.02 -0.55 -4.50
CA PRO A 174 2.01 0.39 -3.94
C PRO A 174 1.37 1.68 -3.42
N ILE A 175 0.14 1.95 -3.86
CA ILE A 175 -0.68 3.06 -3.41
C ILE A 175 -2.01 2.47 -2.96
N PHE A 176 -2.32 2.58 -1.69
CA PHE A 176 -3.62 2.17 -1.17
C PHE A 176 -4.15 3.29 -0.28
N HIS A 177 -5.30 3.12 0.34
CA HIS A 177 -5.95 4.17 1.08
C HIS A 177 -6.18 3.73 2.51
N GLN A 178 -5.89 4.65 3.43
CA GLN A 178 -6.22 4.47 4.82
C GLN A 178 -7.30 5.45 5.25
N MET A 179 -8.03 5.03 6.27
CA MET A 179 -8.82 5.93 7.07
C MET A 179 -8.37 5.81 8.53
N GLU A 180 -8.10 6.95 9.13
CA GLU A 180 -7.77 7.10 10.54
C GLU A 180 -8.94 7.70 11.27
N GLY A 181 -9.04 7.41 12.55
CA GLY A 181 -9.86 8.20 13.45
C GLY A 181 -9.31 8.23 14.85
N ALA A 182 -9.52 9.34 15.54
CA ALA A 182 -9.17 9.49 16.93
C ALA A 182 -10.22 10.27 17.69
N LEU A 183 -10.31 10.01 19.00
CA LEU A 183 -11.15 10.75 19.94
C LEU A 183 -10.36 11.00 21.21
N THR A 184 -10.39 12.24 21.69
CA THR A 184 -9.74 12.64 22.93
C THR A 184 -10.69 13.41 23.85
N TRP A 185 -10.48 13.21 25.14
CA TRP A 185 -11.07 13.99 26.22
C TRP A 185 -9.98 14.86 26.84
N ASP A 186 -10.30 16.13 27.08
CA ASP A 186 -9.42 17.06 27.78
C ASP A 186 -9.71 16.99 29.28
N ARG A 187 -8.74 16.53 30.08
CA ARG A 187 -8.89 16.41 31.54
C ARG A 187 -9.22 17.76 32.20
N ASN A 188 -8.76 18.88 31.62
CA ASN A 188 -9.05 20.22 32.14
C ASN A 188 -10.52 20.64 31.96
N ALA A 189 -11.27 19.97 31.10
CA ALA A 189 -12.70 20.25 30.93
C ALA A 189 -13.54 19.74 32.11
N PHE A 190 -12.94 19.02 33.06
CA PHE A 190 -13.61 18.37 34.18
C PHE A 190 -13.04 18.84 35.52
N SER A 191 -13.85 18.77 36.58
CA SER A 191 -13.43 19.20 37.93
C SER A 191 -12.36 18.31 38.55
N SER A 192 -12.27 17.05 38.10
CA SER A 192 -11.27 16.09 38.53
C SER A 192 -11.09 15.00 37.48
N LYS A 193 -10.07 14.16 37.69
CA LYS A 193 -9.81 12.98 36.87
C LYS A 193 -10.99 11.99 36.92
N GLU A 194 -11.59 11.82 38.09
CA GLU A 194 -12.77 10.96 38.30
C GLU A 194 -13.97 11.48 37.50
N ALA A 195 -14.19 12.80 37.49
CA ALA A 195 -15.25 13.40 36.67
C ALA A 195 -15.02 13.20 35.17
N CYS A 196 -13.76 13.21 34.71
CA CYS A 196 -13.41 12.85 33.33
C CYS A 196 -13.74 11.37 33.05
N ILE A 197 -13.36 10.43 33.92
CA ILE A 197 -13.66 9.00 33.79
C ILE A 197 -15.19 8.77 33.77
N GLU A 198 -15.95 9.45 34.63
CA GLU A 198 -17.41 9.40 34.65
C GLU A 198 -18.03 9.92 33.34
N GLN A 199 -17.42 10.94 32.71
CA GLN A 199 -17.86 11.40 31.39
C GLN A 199 -17.56 10.36 30.32
N ILE A 200 -16.35 9.80 30.26
CA ILE A 200 -16.00 8.74 29.28
C ILE A 200 -16.90 7.52 29.46
N THR A 201 -17.26 7.18 30.70
CA THR A 201 -18.20 6.10 31.01
C THR A 201 -19.59 6.39 30.44
N ARG A 202 -20.10 7.61 30.62
CA ARG A 202 -21.39 8.03 30.02
C ARG A 202 -21.36 8.00 28.51
N ASP A 203 -20.26 8.43 27.90
CA ASP A 203 -20.07 8.39 26.45
C ASP A 203 -20.06 6.93 25.93
N PHE A 204 -19.36 6.03 26.63
CA PHE A 204 -19.37 4.59 26.35
C PHE A 204 -20.77 3.96 26.47
N GLU A 205 -21.51 4.28 27.53
CA GLU A 205 -22.87 3.77 27.75
C GLU A 205 -23.86 4.26 26.68
N ALA A 206 -23.61 5.44 26.11
CA ALA A 206 -24.40 6.02 25.02
C ALA A 206 -24.10 5.37 23.65
N LEU A 207 -22.98 4.66 23.50
CA LEU A 207 -22.66 3.97 22.25
C LEU A 207 -23.68 2.87 21.94
N PRO A 208 -24.08 2.70 20.66
CA PRO A 208 -24.97 1.61 20.27
C PRO A 208 -24.43 0.25 20.67
N LYS A 209 -25.28 -0.59 21.25
CA LYS A 209 -24.96 -2.00 21.53
C LYS A 209 -25.20 -2.81 20.25
N HIS A 210 -24.37 -3.83 20.04
CA HIS A 210 -24.52 -4.79 18.94
C HIS A 210 -24.55 -6.23 19.47
N PRO A 211 -25.13 -7.17 18.72
CA PRO A 211 -25.17 -8.58 19.10
C PRO A 211 -23.91 -9.37 18.73
N LEU A 212 -22.94 -8.74 18.04
CA LEU A 212 -21.70 -9.41 17.61
C LEU A 212 -20.97 -10.03 18.81
N VAL A 213 -20.68 -11.32 18.72
CA VAL A 213 -19.81 -12.02 19.65
C VAL A 213 -18.38 -11.77 19.21
N VAL A 214 -17.62 -11.06 20.04
CA VAL A 214 -16.22 -10.72 19.78
C VAL A 214 -15.35 -11.49 20.77
N GLU A 215 -14.36 -12.21 20.27
CA GLU A 215 -13.36 -12.88 21.10
C GLU A 215 -12.34 -11.87 21.59
N ASP A 216 -12.25 -11.68 22.90
CA ASP A 216 -11.29 -10.78 23.56
C ASP A 216 -10.78 -11.44 24.85
N PRO A 217 -9.92 -12.47 24.73
CA PRO A 217 -9.55 -13.31 25.86
C PRO A 217 -8.56 -12.62 26.82
N ASN A 218 -7.90 -11.55 26.37
CA ASN A 218 -6.82 -10.89 27.10
C ASN A 218 -7.35 -9.73 27.95
N PRO A 219 -6.72 -9.44 29.10
CA PRO A 219 -7.01 -8.21 29.84
C PRO A 219 -6.63 -6.98 29.00
N THR A 220 -7.16 -5.81 29.34
CA THR A 220 -6.85 -4.55 28.66
C THR A 220 -5.36 -4.24 28.61
N TYR A 221 -4.61 -4.61 29.65
CA TYR A 221 -3.16 -4.45 29.69
C TYR A 221 -2.50 -5.62 30.40
N GLN A 222 -1.31 -5.96 29.94
CA GLN A 222 -0.41 -6.97 30.50
C GLN A 222 1.03 -6.69 30.04
N PRO A 223 2.08 -7.41 30.48
CA PRO A 223 3.45 -7.07 30.10
C PRO A 223 3.72 -7.01 28.59
N SER A 224 3.03 -7.82 27.77
CA SER A 224 3.10 -7.78 26.30
C SER A 224 2.36 -6.58 25.69
N ASN A 225 1.43 -5.99 26.42
CA ASN A 225 0.57 -4.90 25.97
C ASN A 225 0.40 -3.86 27.09
N PRO A 226 1.42 -3.03 27.35
CA PRO A 226 1.58 -2.38 28.65
C PRO A 226 0.71 -1.14 28.85
N LEU A 227 0.37 -0.88 30.11
CA LEU A 227 -0.20 0.39 30.56
C LEU A 227 0.88 1.48 30.59
N GLN A 228 0.52 2.70 30.18
CA GLN A 228 1.37 3.90 30.29
C GLN A 228 1.36 4.47 31.72
N THR A 229 1.93 3.73 32.68
CA THR A 229 1.82 3.99 34.13
C THR A 229 2.32 5.37 34.60
N LEU A 230 3.18 6.04 33.83
CA LEU A 230 3.63 7.41 34.13
C LEU A 230 2.54 8.46 33.91
N TYR A 231 1.56 8.17 33.06
CA TYR A 231 0.61 9.16 32.56
C TYR A 231 -0.86 8.78 32.81
N HIS A 232 -1.18 7.49 32.73
CA HIS A 232 -2.55 6.99 32.78
C HIS A 232 -2.76 6.14 34.02
N SER A 233 -3.92 6.30 34.67
CA SER A 233 -4.34 5.32 35.68
C SER A 233 -4.96 4.09 35.00
N PRO A 234 -5.00 2.93 35.69
CA PRO A 234 -5.71 1.75 35.22
C PRO A 234 -7.15 2.03 34.77
N GLU A 235 -7.89 2.85 35.53
CA GLU A 235 -9.30 3.16 35.28
C GLU A 235 -9.50 3.97 34.00
N GLU A 236 -8.60 4.94 33.74
CA GLU A 236 -8.59 5.70 32.48
C GLU A 236 -8.35 4.78 31.28
N ALA A 237 -7.29 3.97 31.33
CA ALA A 237 -6.94 3.08 30.22
C ALA A 237 -8.06 2.07 29.94
N GLU A 238 -8.65 1.51 30.99
CA GLU A 238 -9.77 0.56 30.91
C GLU A 238 -11.00 1.17 30.23
N ILE A 239 -11.42 2.38 30.64
CA ILE A 239 -12.63 2.98 30.06
C ILE A 239 -12.40 3.51 28.64
N VAL A 240 -11.21 4.06 28.36
CA VAL A 240 -10.82 4.50 27.01
C VAL A 240 -10.77 3.30 26.05
N ALA A 241 -10.20 2.17 26.49
CA ALA A 241 -10.16 0.94 25.71
C ALA A 241 -11.57 0.38 25.43
N LYS A 242 -12.46 0.36 26.44
CA LYS A 242 -13.86 -0.05 26.26
C LYS A 242 -14.60 0.83 25.26
N HIS A 243 -14.41 2.15 25.33
CA HIS A 243 -14.99 3.08 24.38
C HIS A 243 -14.46 2.84 22.96
N LEU A 244 -13.14 2.70 22.80
CA LEU A 244 -12.49 2.38 21.53
C LEU A 244 -13.07 1.11 20.91
N LYS A 245 -12.99 -0.01 21.63
CA LYS A 245 -13.42 -1.32 21.15
C LYS A 245 -14.88 -1.29 20.72
N ARG A 246 -15.79 -0.76 21.55
CA ARG A 246 -17.22 -0.66 21.19
C ARG A 246 -17.47 0.23 19.96
N SER A 247 -16.72 1.32 19.81
CA SER A 247 -16.84 2.22 18.65
C SER A 247 -16.46 1.49 17.35
N LEU A 248 -15.36 0.73 17.39
CA LEU A 248 -14.85 -0.01 16.24
C LEU A 248 -15.69 -1.26 15.92
N GLU A 249 -16.17 -1.97 16.93
CA GLU A 249 -17.10 -3.08 16.77
C GLU A 249 -18.39 -2.60 16.08
N HIS A 250 -18.96 -1.47 16.50
CA HIS A 250 -20.13 -0.89 15.86
C HIS A 250 -19.88 -0.51 14.39
N MET A 251 -18.69 0.02 14.09
CA MET A 251 -18.28 0.31 12.72
C MET A 251 -18.20 -0.96 11.86
N VAL A 252 -17.50 -2.00 12.34
CA VAL A 252 -17.35 -3.27 11.63
C VAL A 252 -18.71 -3.95 11.42
N VAL A 253 -19.56 -4.02 12.45
CA VAL A 253 -20.91 -4.58 12.34
C VAL A 253 -21.72 -3.87 11.26
N THR A 254 -21.60 -2.55 11.14
CA THR A 254 -22.30 -1.79 10.10
C THR A 254 -21.83 -2.19 8.71
N ILE A 255 -20.51 -2.30 8.48
CA ILE A 255 -19.94 -2.70 7.18
C ILE A 255 -20.43 -4.10 6.78
N PHE A 256 -20.33 -5.07 7.68
CA PHE A 256 -20.74 -6.45 7.39
C PHE A 256 -22.25 -6.57 7.19
N THR A 257 -23.04 -5.83 7.96
CA THR A 257 -24.50 -5.78 7.76
C THR A 257 -24.85 -5.28 6.36
N GLU A 258 -24.16 -4.24 5.86
CA GLU A 258 -24.37 -3.75 4.50
C GLU A 258 -23.85 -4.74 3.44
N ALA A 259 -22.74 -5.43 3.71
CA ALA A 259 -22.23 -6.49 2.83
C ALA A 259 -23.22 -7.66 2.70
N ASP A 260 -23.83 -8.09 3.80
CA ASP A 260 -24.83 -9.16 3.85
C ASP A 260 -26.11 -8.76 3.11
N LYS A 261 -26.60 -7.53 3.32
CA LYS A 261 -27.74 -6.98 2.56
C LYS A 261 -27.46 -6.97 1.06
N ALA A 262 -26.27 -6.53 0.66
CA ALA A 262 -25.84 -6.49 -0.74
C ALA A 262 -25.75 -7.90 -1.35
N LEU A 263 -25.26 -8.87 -0.57
CA LEU A 263 -25.17 -10.27 -0.98
C LEU A 263 -26.55 -10.91 -1.15
N ALA A 264 -27.44 -10.72 -0.17
CA ALA A 264 -28.81 -11.21 -0.22
C ALA A 264 -29.59 -10.63 -1.42
N ALA A 265 -29.41 -9.33 -1.70
CA ALA A 265 -30.01 -8.68 -2.86
C ALA A 265 -29.51 -9.22 -4.21
N ALA A 266 -28.30 -9.79 -4.25
CA ALA A 266 -27.73 -10.41 -5.44
C ALA A 266 -28.26 -11.83 -5.72
N GLY A 267 -29.26 -12.32 -4.97
CA GLY A 267 -29.85 -13.66 -5.16
C GLY A 267 -28.92 -14.81 -4.78
N HIS A 268 -27.79 -14.50 -4.15
CA HIS A 268 -26.90 -15.49 -3.58
C HIS A 268 -27.28 -15.62 -2.10
N SER A 269 -27.85 -16.76 -1.72
CA SER A 269 -27.70 -17.21 -0.34
C SER A 269 -26.23 -17.54 -0.12
N THR A 270 -25.72 -17.35 1.09
CA THR A 270 -24.40 -17.82 1.47
C THR A 270 -24.32 -19.34 1.31
N GLN A 271 -23.99 -19.84 0.12
CA GLN A 271 -23.57 -21.23 -0.06
C GLN A 271 -22.25 -21.40 0.71
N GLY A 272 -22.36 -21.72 2.01
CA GLY A 272 -21.23 -21.98 2.92
C GLY A 272 -21.02 -21.02 4.09
N GLN A 273 -21.91 -20.06 4.36
CA GLN A 273 -21.84 -19.21 5.58
C GLN A 273 -23.21 -19.09 6.25
N ASP A 274 -23.67 -20.19 6.87
CA ASP A 274 -24.58 -20.13 8.03
C ASP A 274 -23.79 -19.82 9.32
N GLU A 275 -22.47 -19.66 9.23
CA GLU A 275 -21.65 -19.29 10.37
C GLU A 275 -21.74 -17.79 10.64
N PRO A 276 -22.02 -17.38 11.89
CA PRO A 276 -22.03 -15.96 12.26
C PRO A 276 -20.66 -15.33 12.04
N LEU A 277 -20.63 -14.03 11.74
CA LEU A 277 -19.40 -13.24 11.65
C LEU A 277 -18.56 -13.46 12.91
N LYS A 278 -17.36 -14.02 12.75
CA LYS A 278 -16.39 -14.19 13.84
C LYS A 278 -15.42 -13.04 13.82
N VAL A 279 -15.24 -12.41 14.97
CA VAL A 279 -14.36 -11.25 15.16
C VAL A 279 -13.56 -11.46 16.42
N ARG A 280 -12.28 -11.08 16.40
CA ARG A 280 -11.41 -11.16 17.58
C ARG A 280 -10.50 -9.95 17.71
N TRP A 281 -10.23 -9.57 18.96
CA TRP A 281 -9.19 -8.63 19.31
C TRP A 281 -7.88 -9.38 19.52
N VAL A 282 -6.82 -8.92 18.87
CA VAL A 282 -5.45 -9.44 19.00
C VAL A 282 -4.58 -8.33 19.58
N GLU A 283 -3.73 -8.65 20.54
CA GLU A 283 -2.77 -7.66 21.05
C GLU A 283 -1.75 -7.32 19.97
N ALA A 284 -1.44 -6.04 19.86
CA ALA A 284 -0.50 -5.52 18.88
C ALA A 284 0.48 -4.54 19.53
N PHE A 285 1.46 -4.11 18.77
CA PHE A 285 2.39 -3.06 19.17
C PHE A 285 2.47 -1.99 18.09
N PHE A 286 2.24 -0.73 18.49
CA PHE A 286 2.43 0.44 17.67
C PHE A 286 3.22 1.48 18.48
N PRO A 287 4.26 2.14 17.94
CA PRO A 287 5.06 3.10 18.70
C PRO A 287 4.28 4.29 19.28
N HIS A 288 3.09 4.59 18.75
CA HIS A 288 2.24 5.72 19.12
C HIS A 288 0.96 5.35 19.88
N THR A 289 0.77 4.07 20.25
CA THR A 289 -0.34 3.66 21.12
C THR A 289 0.08 2.57 22.09
N SER A 290 -0.48 2.61 23.31
CA SER A 290 -0.30 1.56 24.32
C SER A 290 -1.36 1.68 25.42
N PRO A 291 -2.10 0.61 25.78
CA PRO A 291 -2.17 -0.68 25.07
C PRO A 291 -2.75 -0.56 23.66
N SER A 292 -2.47 -1.57 22.85
CA SER A 292 -2.67 -1.62 21.40
C SER A 292 -3.30 -2.93 20.96
N TRP A 293 -4.15 -2.87 19.94
CA TRP A 293 -4.84 -4.04 19.41
C TRP A 293 -5.03 -3.95 17.90
N GLU A 294 -5.11 -5.12 17.28
CA GLU A 294 -5.67 -5.32 15.95
C GLU A 294 -7.05 -5.98 16.08
N LEU A 295 -7.96 -5.62 15.17
CA LEU A 295 -9.24 -6.30 15.03
C LEU A 295 -9.16 -7.22 13.82
N GLU A 296 -9.45 -8.49 14.00
CA GLU A 296 -9.48 -9.46 12.92
C GLU A 296 -10.88 -10.02 12.70
N VAL A 297 -11.20 -10.31 11.44
CA VAL A 297 -12.47 -10.91 11.03
C VAL A 297 -12.19 -12.23 10.32
N TRP A 298 -12.96 -13.27 10.63
CA TRP A 298 -12.83 -14.55 9.93
C TRP A 298 -13.45 -14.45 8.55
N TRP A 299 -12.62 -14.62 7.52
CA TRP A 299 -13.05 -14.47 6.13
C TRP A 299 -12.34 -15.47 5.23
N GLN A 300 -13.11 -16.21 4.42
CA GLN A 300 -12.60 -17.20 3.47
C GLN A 300 -11.67 -18.27 4.06
N GLY A 301 -11.89 -18.64 5.33
CA GLY A 301 -11.13 -19.69 6.00
C GLY A 301 -9.82 -19.24 6.63
N ASP A 302 -9.58 -17.92 6.73
CA ASP A 302 -8.45 -17.34 7.44
C ASP A 302 -8.88 -16.12 8.28
N TRP A 303 -8.06 -15.74 9.27
CA TRP A 303 -8.23 -14.50 10.02
C TRP A 303 -7.64 -13.34 9.23
N LEU A 304 -8.47 -12.34 8.98
CA LEU A 304 -8.09 -11.14 8.24
C LEU A 304 -8.10 -9.94 9.17
N GLU A 305 -6.94 -9.38 9.44
CA GLU A 305 -6.80 -8.09 10.12
C GLU A 305 -7.54 -6.99 9.36
N VAL A 306 -8.36 -6.17 9.99
CA VAL A 306 -9.09 -5.07 9.32
C VAL A 306 -8.63 -3.69 9.76
N LEU A 307 -8.07 -3.56 10.95
CA LEU A 307 -7.58 -2.30 11.51
C LEU A 307 -6.59 -2.55 12.66
N GLY A 308 -5.75 -1.55 12.92
CA GLY A 308 -4.94 -1.40 14.12
C GLY A 308 -5.42 -0.21 14.95
N CYS A 309 -5.32 -0.28 16.27
CA CYS A 309 -5.79 0.76 17.18
C CYS A 309 -5.13 0.68 18.55
N GLY A 310 -5.37 1.69 19.39
CA GLY A 310 -4.97 1.65 20.79
C GLY A 310 -5.27 2.93 21.54
N VAL A 311 -4.90 2.93 22.82
CA VAL A 311 -4.88 4.13 23.66
C VAL A 311 -3.68 4.98 23.22
N ILE A 312 -3.90 6.26 22.92
CA ILE A 312 -2.85 7.14 22.37
C ILE A 312 -1.68 7.25 23.36
N ASP A 313 -0.46 7.13 22.84
CA ASP A 313 0.78 7.37 23.58
C ASP A 313 0.81 8.81 24.11
N GLN A 314 0.91 9.00 25.43
CA GLN A 314 0.91 10.33 26.02
C GLN A 314 2.10 11.19 25.52
N PRO A 315 3.33 10.67 25.35
CA PRO A 315 4.40 11.39 24.66
C PRO A 315 4.04 11.92 23.27
N LEU A 316 3.19 11.24 22.49
CA LEU A 316 2.65 11.80 21.24
C LEU A 316 1.83 13.06 21.51
N LEU A 317 0.89 13.00 22.46
CA LEU A 317 0.07 14.17 22.83
C LEU A 317 0.91 15.29 23.45
N LEU A 318 2.02 14.97 24.14
CA LEU A 318 2.99 15.95 24.61
C LEU A 318 3.70 16.64 23.43
N ARG A 319 4.15 15.90 22.42
CA ARG A 319 4.74 16.45 21.18
C ARG A 319 3.74 17.29 20.37
N ALA A 320 2.45 17.01 20.52
CA ALA A 320 1.36 17.77 19.92
C ALA A 320 0.92 18.99 20.75
N ASP A 321 1.61 19.33 21.85
CA ASP A 321 1.24 20.42 22.76
C ASP A 321 -0.17 20.25 23.39
N GLN A 322 -0.61 18.99 23.56
CA GLN A 322 -1.89 18.60 24.16
C GLN A 322 -1.71 17.73 25.43
N PRO A 323 -0.95 18.19 26.46
CA PRO A 323 -0.56 17.35 27.60
C PRO A 323 -1.71 16.84 28.46
N GLN A 324 -2.85 17.53 28.46
CA GLN A 324 -4.00 17.21 29.31
C GLN A 324 -5.02 16.31 28.63
N ARG A 325 -4.80 15.96 27.36
CA ARG A 325 -5.67 15.04 26.64
C ARG A 325 -5.34 13.60 26.92
N ILE A 326 -6.36 12.76 26.86
CA ILE A 326 -6.29 11.30 26.80
C ILE A 326 -7.28 10.82 25.75
N GLY A 327 -6.99 9.73 25.05
CA GLY A 327 -7.89 9.23 24.05
C GLY A 327 -7.43 7.95 23.39
N TRP A 328 -8.11 7.61 22.31
CA TRP A 328 -7.79 6.47 21.47
C TRP A 328 -7.66 6.90 20.01
N ALA A 329 -6.92 6.10 19.25
CA ALA A 329 -6.79 6.23 17.80
C ALA A 329 -6.92 4.86 17.12
N PHE A 330 -7.32 4.85 15.85
CA PHE A 330 -7.34 3.68 14.98
C PHE A 330 -6.93 4.05 13.56
N GLY A 331 -6.31 3.12 12.85
CA GLY A 331 -6.05 3.20 11.42
C GLY A 331 -6.53 1.93 10.72
N LEU A 332 -7.18 2.08 9.57
CA LEU A 332 -7.71 0.96 8.78
C LEU A 332 -7.42 1.12 7.29
N GLY A 333 -7.36 0.01 6.57
CA GLY A 333 -7.23 -0.01 5.10
C GLY A 333 -8.60 0.03 4.40
N LEU A 334 -8.86 1.05 3.59
CA LEU A 334 -10.13 1.21 2.88
C LEU A 334 -10.33 0.12 1.82
N GLU A 335 -9.28 -0.27 1.08
CA GLU A 335 -9.36 -1.32 0.07
C GLU A 335 -9.81 -2.65 0.67
N ARG A 336 -9.26 -3.03 1.82
CA ARG A 336 -9.59 -4.30 2.48
C ARG A 336 -11.06 -4.34 2.86
N LEU A 337 -11.57 -3.28 3.48
CA LEU A 337 -13.00 -3.17 3.83
C LEU A 337 -13.89 -3.07 2.59
N ALA A 338 -13.47 -2.37 1.55
CA ALA A 338 -14.19 -2.30 0.29
C ALA A 338 -14.24 -3.66 -0.43
N MET A 339 -13.16 -4.43 -0.43
CA MET A 339 -13.12 -5.79 -0.96
C MET A 339 -14.11 -6.70 -0.23
N LEU A 340 -14.18 -6.61 1.10
CA LEU A 340 -15.16 -7.32 1.91
C LEU A 340 -16.60 -6.86 1.65
N LEU A 341 -16.83 -5.55 1.56
CA LEU A 341 -18.15 -4.95 1.36
C LEU A 341 -18.72 -5.26 -0.02
N PHE A 342 -17.93 -5.03 -1.06
CA PHE A 342 -18.37 -5.17 -2.45
C PHE A 342 -18.06 -6.54 -3.06
N GLY A 343 -17.23 -7.38 -2.43
CA GLY A 343 -16.82 -8.66 -3.02
C GLY A 343 -15.83 -8.49 -4.17
N ILE A 344 -14.99 -7.45 -4.10
CA ILE A 344 -13.98 -7.15 -5.13
C ILE A 344 -12.78 -8.11 -4.93
N PRO A 345 -12.41 -8.92 -5.95
CA PRO A 345 -11.45 -10.02 -5.77
C PRO A 345 -9.98 -9.62 -5.94
N ASP A 346 -9.70 -8.39 -6.36
CA ASP A 346 -8.36 -7.93 -6.75
C ASP A 346 -8.24 -6.42 -6.56
N ILE A 347 -7.26 -5.99 -5.77
CA ILE A 347 -7.02 -4.58 -5.44
C ILE A 347 -6.76 -3.70 -6.68
N ARG A 348 -6.22 -4.27 -7.76
CA ARG A 348 -5.95 -3.54 -9.01
C ARG A 348 -7.22 -2.97 -9.63
N LEU A 349 -8.39 -3.57 -9.36
CA LEU A 349 -9.68 -3.09 -9.87
C LEU A 349 -10.01 -1.67 -9.39
N PHE A 350 -9.62 -1.28 -8.16
CA PHE A 350 -9.83 0.08 -7.66
C PHE A 350 -9.11 1.13 -8.51
N TRP A 351 -8.01 0.76 -9.16
CA TRP A 351 -7.22 1.68 -9.98
C TRP A 351 -7.66 1.69 -11.45
N SER A 352 -8.49 0.72 -11.87
CA SER A 352 -8.98 0.62 -13.24
C SER A 352 -9.85 1.81 -13.64
N THR A 353 -9.72 2.21 -14.90
CA THR A 353 -10.58 3.21 -15.54
C THR A 353 -11.68 2.57 -16.39
N ASP A 354 -11.85 1.25 -16.30
CA ASP A 354 -12.82 0.50 -17.11
C ASP A 354 -14.27 0.86 -16.68
N PRO A 355 -15.11 1.36 -17.60
CA PRO A 355 -16.51 1.65 -17.31
C PRO A 355 -17.28 0.44 -16.78
N ARG A 356 -16.92 -0.79 -17.17
CA ARG A 356 -17.55 -2.03 -16.69
C ARG A 356 -17.39 -2.24 -15.19
N PHE A 357 -16.32 -1.70 -14.60
CA PHE A 357 -16.11 -1.68 -13.15
C PHE A 357 -16.79 -0.46 -12.53
N LEU A 358 -16.44 0.73 -12.99
CA LEU A 358 -16.85 1.99 -12.35
C LEU A 358 -18.37 2.22 -12.38
N SER A 359 -19.07 1.77 -13.42
CA SER A 359 -20.53 1.98 -13.54
C SER A 359 -21.36 1.10 -12.61
N GLN A 360 -20.75 0.18 -11.86
CA GLN A 360 -21.47 -0.72 -10.94
C GLN A 360 -21.76 -0.07 -9.58
N PHE A 361 -21.08 1.04 -9.26
CA PHE A 361 -21.15 1.70 -7.97
C PHE A 361 -21.88 3.04 -8.08
N ASP A 362 -22.68 3.36 -7.06
CA ASP A 362 -23.47 4.59 -6.98
C ASP A 362 -23.74 4.89 -5.51
N GLU A 363 -23.22 6.01 -5.02
CA GLU A 363 -23.32 6.38 -3.59
C GLU A 363 -24.74 6.77 -3.16
N SER A 364 -25.64 7.04 -4.11
CA SER A 364 -27.04 7.36 -3.85
C SER A 364 -27.94 6.12 -3.73
N LYS A 365 -27.40 4.93 -4.03
CA LYS A 365 -28.15 3.66 -4.04
C LYS A 365 -27.70 2.75 -2.90
N PRO A 366 -28.55 1.78 -2.49
CA PRO A 366 -28.11 0.72 -1.60
C PRO A 366 -26.87 0.01 -2.16
N ILE A 367 -25.97 -0.41 -1.27
CA ILE A 367 -24.73 -1.10 -1.61
C ILE A 367 -25.05 -2.39 -2.39
N ARG A 368 -24.26 -2.65 -3.44
CA ARG A 368 -24.41 -3.82 -4.32
C ARG A 368 -23.09 -4.56 -4.43
N ARG A 369 -23.13 -5.89 -4.49
CA ARG A 369 -21.94 -6.68 -4.80
C ARG A 369 -21.45 -6.39 -6.21
N PHE A 370 -20.13 -6.25 -6.35
CA PHE A 370 -19.45 -6.23 -7.63
C PHE A 370 -19.78 -7.51 -8.39
N GLN A 371 -20.18 -7.35 -9.65
CA GLN A 371 -20.42 -8.43 -10.59
C GLN A 371 -19.16 -8.60 -11.44
N PRO A 372 -18.40 -9.70 -11.25
CA PRO A 372 -17.19 -9.93 -12.02
C PRO A 372 -17.49 -10.11 -13.50
N PHE A 373 -16.73 -9.45 -14.36
CA PHE A 373 -16.66 -9.80 -15.78
C PHE A 373 -15.69 -10.97 -16.01
N SER A 374 -15.74 -11.57 -17.21
CA SER A 374 -14.96 -12.76 -17.56
C SER A 374 -13.46 -12.57 -17.28
N LYS A 375 -12.85 -13.52 -16.54
CA LYS A 375 -11.41 -13.52 -16.27
C LYS A 375 -10.63 -13.90 -17.52
N HIS A 376 -9.56 -13.15 -17.80
CA HIS A 376 -8.63 -13.47 -18.87
C HIS A 376 -7.63 -14.57 -18.45
N PRO A 377 -7.13 -15.41 -19.38
CA PRO A 377 -6.11 -16.40 -19.08
C PRO A 377 -4.85 -15.76 -18.47
N ALA A 378 -4.23 -16.43 -17.49
CA ALA A 378 -2.91 -16.04 -16.99
C ALA A 378 -1.79 -16.60 -17.86
N ALA A 379 -0.67 -15.89 -17.91
CA ALA A 379 0.58 -16.32 -18.54
C ALA A 379 1.71 -16.33 -17.50
N PRO A 380 1.90 -17.40 -16.71
CA PRO A 380 2.99 -17.47 -15.74
C PRO A 380 4.36 -17.63 -16.42
N ARG A 381 5.39 -16.99 -15.87
CA ARG A 381 6.80 -17.13 -16.26
C ARG A 381 7.67 -17.20 -15.04
N ASP A 382 8.68 -18.07 -15.08
CA ASP A 382 9.60 -18.26 -13.97
C ASP A 382 10.95 -17.61 -14.33
N VAL A 383 11.53 -16.88 -13.40
CA VAL A 383 12.90 -16.35 -13.50
C VAL A 383 13.73 -16.95 -12.38
N SER A 384 14.78 -17.68 -12.76
CA SER A 384 15.79 -18.21 -11.85
C SER A 384 17.08 -17.42 -12.00
N PHE A 385 17.73 -17.08 -10.88
CA PHE A 385 19.01 -16.39 -10.93
C PHE A 385 19.87 -16.64 -9.69
N TRP A 386 21.18 -16.60 -9.87
CA TRP A 386 22.16 -16.62 -8.79
C TRP A 386 22.42 -15.20 -8.31
N LEU A 387 22.45 -15.02 -6.99
CA LEU A 387 22.93 -13.79 -6.37
C LEU A 387 24.45 -13.61 -6.59
N PRO A 388 24.97 -12.37 -6.61
CA PRO A 388 26.40 -12.10 -6.69
C PRO A 388 27.17 -12.79 -5.56
N ALA A 389 28.38 -13.26 -5.84
CA ALA A 389 29.21 -13.98 -4.87
C ALA A 389 29.57 -13.14 -3.63
N SER A 390 29.62 -11.81 -3.75
CA SER A 390 29.85 -10.87 -2.62
C SER A 390 28.69 -10.78 -1.63
N THR A 391 27.53 -11.36 -1.97
CA THR A 391 26.33 -11.45 -1.14
C THR A 391 26.21 -12.83 -0.45
N ALA A 392 27.15 -13.74 -0.68
CA ALA A 392 27.16 -15.07 -0.06
C ALA A 392 27.19 -14.96 1.47
N GLY A 393 26.17 -15.51 2.13
CA GLY A 393 26.05 -15.52 3.59
C GLY A 393 25.36 -14.32 4.23
N LYS A 394 24.96 -13.28 3.46
CA LYS A 394 24.07 -12.24 4.00
C LYS A 394 22.62 -12.73 3.93
N PRO A 395 21.85 -12.68 5.03
CA PRO A 395 20.42 -12.98 4.97
C PRO A 395 19.76 -12.02 3.98
N ILE A 396 18.80 -12.53 3.20
CA ILE A 396 17.80 -11.61 2.62
C ILE A 396 17.02 -11.15 3.84
N ILE A 397 16.88 -9.84 4.01
CA ILE A 397 15.95 -9.29 4.99
C ILE A 397 14.56 -9.56 4.40
N THR A 398 14.01 -10.75 4.65
CA THR A 398 12.62 -11.09 4.34
C THR A 398 11.78 -10.61 5.52
N ASN A 399 11.33 -9.37 5.51
CA ASN A 399 10.45 -8.86 6.56
C ASN A 399 8.97 -9.19 6.34
N THR A 400 8.65 -9.97 5.29
CA THR A 400 7.25 -10.27 4.98
C THR A 400 7.01 -11.77 4.99
N PRO A 401 6.31 -12.33 5.99
CA PRO A 401 5.76 -13.67 5.89
C PRO A 401 4.62 -13.64 4.87
N ALA A 402 4.95 -13.83 3.59
CA ALA A 402 3.95 -13.99 2.51
C ALA A 402 3.24 -15.36 2.56
N THR A 403 3.18 -16.01 3.73
CA THR A 403 2.53 -17.32 3.94
C THR A 403 1.39 -17.29 4.96
N ALA A 404 1.05 -16.12 5.52
CA ALA A 404 -0.23 -15.85 6.16
C ALA A 404 -0.84 -14.62 5.48
N SER A 405 -2.17 -14.47 5.49
CA SER A 405 -2.91 -13.35 4.86
C SER A 405 -2.63 -11.96 5.44
N THR A 406 -1.52 -11.77 6.16
CA THR A 406 -1.07 -10.52 6.75
C THR A 406 -0.48 -9.62 5.66
N ALA A 407 -1.35 -8.88 4.97
CA ALA A 407 -0.94 -7.62 4.34
C ALA A 407 -0.49 -6.62 5.41
N PRO A 408 0.26 -5.56 5.08
CA PRO A 408 1.07 -4.86 6.05
C PRO A 408 0.16 -4.07 6.98
N SER A 409 0.32 -4.32 8.28
CA SER A 409 -0.40 -3.65 9.35
C SER A 409 -0.40 -2.12 9.13
N PRO A 410 -1.49 -1.40 9.46
CA PRO A 410 -1.62 0.04 9.26
C PRO A 410 -0.46 0.84 9.87
N ALA A 411 0.16 0.31 10.92
CA ALA A 411 1.29 0.93 11.61
C ALA A 411 2.18 -0.06 12.42
N GLY A 412 1.89 -1.37 12.40
CA GLY A 412 2.37 -2.32 13.39
C GLY A 412 3.51 -3.20 12.91
N GLY A 413 4.57 -3.26 13.70
CA GLY A 413 5.60 -4.29 13.62
C GLY A 413 5.49 -5.21 14.81
N GLN A 414 5.74 -6.51 14.60
CA GLN A 414 6.01 -7.43 15.72
C GLN A 414 7.20 -6.89 16.54
N PRO A 415 7.21 -7.03 17.88
CA PRO A 415 8.40 -6.74 18.66
C PRO A 415 9.52 -7.69 18.24
N THR A 416 10.49 -7.21 17.48
CA THR A 416 11.71 -7.96 17.18
C THR A 416 12.67 -7.87 18.36
N GLU A 417 13.08 -9.01 18.90
CA GLU A 417 14.27 -9.10 19.75
C GLU A 417 15.47 -8.39 19.07
N PRO A 418 16.41 -7.83 19.85
CA PRO A 418 17.54 -7.08 19.32
C PRO A 418 18.38 -7.98 18.41
N SER A 419 18.19 -7.81 17.11
CA SER A 419 18.99 -8.46 16.10
C SER A 419 20.33 -7.73 16.04
N THR A 420 21.39 -8.37 16.51
CA THR A 420 22.77 -7.91 16.31
C THR A 420 23.03 -7.72 14.81
N THR A 421 22.91 -6.48 14.34
CA THR A 421 23.20 -6.11 12.96
C THR A 421 24.20 -4.98 12.95
N THR A 422 25.28 -5.22 12.23
CA THR A 422 26.44 -4.34 12.07
C THR A 422 26.01 -3.06 11.36
N THR A 423 26.24 -1.92 12.00
CA THR A 423 26.11 -0.59 11.42
C THR A 423 27.02 -0.45 10.19
N SER A 424 26.45 -0.19 9.02
CA SER A 424 27.19 0.41 7.90
C SER A 424 26.54 1.74 7.53
N SER A 425 26.87 2.77 8.31
CA SER A 425 26.73 4.16 7.93
C SER A 425 27.88 4.50 6.99
N ASP A 426 27.72 4.31 5.68
CA ASP A 426 28.70 4.81 4.72
C ASP A 426 27.99 5.45 3.50
N PRO A 427 28.36 6.68 3.12
CA PRO A 427 27.83 7.33 1.93
C PRO A 427 28.37 6.63 0.68
N GLN A 428 27.51 5.90 -0.03
CA GLN A 428 27.94 5.15 -1.22
C GLN A 428 28.22 6.05 -2.42
N THR A 429 29.46 5.97 -2.88
CA THR A 429 29.98 6.44 -4.17
C THR A 429 29.30 5.70 -5.35
N PRO A 430 29.14 6.26 -6.56
CA PRO A 430 28.14 5.82 -7.57
C PRO A 430 28.37 4.48 -8.30
N THR A 431 29.18 3.55 -7.80
CA THR A 431 29.59 2.33 -8.54
C THR A 431 29.48 1.01 -7.77
N THR A 432 28.86 0.98 -6.60
CA THR A 432 28.61 -0.29 -5.87
C THR A 432 27.25 -0.88 -6.25
N LEU A 433 27.25 -2.11 -6.78
CA LEU A 433 26.03 -2.91 -7.00
C LEU A 433 25.25 -3.01 -5.67
N THR A 434 23.98 -2.65 -5.70
CA THR A 434 23.08 -2.72 -4.53
C THR A 434 22.79 -4.19 -4.18
N ALA A 435 22.68 -4.49 -2.88
CA ALA A 435 22.24 -5.81 -2.46
C ALA A 435 20.77 -6.03 -2.90
N PHE A 436 20.46 -7.25 -3.35
CA PHE A 436 19.10 -7.61 -3.77
C PHE A 436 18.15 -7.67 -2.57
N HIS A 437 17.02 -6.97 -2.67
CA HIS A 437 15.86 -7.13 -1.80
C HIS A 437 14.63 -7.54 -2.62
N GLU A 438 13.72 -8.33 -2.03
CA GLU A 438 12.54 -8.81 -2.75
C GLU A 438 11.65 -7.68 -3.28
N ASN A 439 11.41 -6.64 -2.47
CA ASN A 439 10.68 -5.44 -2.89
C ASN A 439 11.32 -4.71 -4.08
N ASP A 440 12.60 -4.93 -4.39
CA ASP A 440 13.19 -4.40 -5.62
C ASP A 440 12.72 -5.16 -6.86
N LEU A 441 12.55 -6.49 -6.80
CA LEU A 441 11.91 -7.25 -7.86
C LEU A 441 10.44 -6.85 -8.02
N MET A 442 9.72 -6.68 -6.91
CA MET A 442 8.33 -6.21 -6.92
C MET A 442 8.21 -4.86 -7.64
N GLU A 443 9.13 -3.94 -7.32
CA GLU A 443 9.20 -2.61 -7.92
C GLU A 443 9.58 -2.66 -9.41
N ILE A 444 10.56 -3.50 -9.80
CA ILE A 444 10.90 -3.70 -11.22
C ILE A 444 9.71 -4.24 -11.99
N ALA A 445 9.01 -5.24 -11.45
CA ALA A 445 7.83 -5.82 -12.07
C ALA A 445 6.72 -4.77 -12.27
N ARG A 446 6.43 -3.97 -11.24
CA ARG A 446 5.44 -2.87 -11.31
C ARG A 446 5.84 -1.78 -12.31
N ASN A 447 7.11 -1.40 -12.36
CA ASN A 447 7.59 -0.38 -13.31
C ASN A 447 7.51 -0.84 -14.77
N ILE A 448 7.75 -2.12 -15.03
CA ILE A 448 7.83 -2.65 -16.40
C ILE A 448 6.47 -3.13 -16.90
N ALA A 449 5.71 -3.85 -16.07
CA ALA A 449 4.46 -4.51 -16.43
C ALA A 449 3.20 -3.76 -15.95
N GLY A 450 3.32 -2.82 -15.02
CA GLY A 450 2.17 -2.10 -14.45
C GLY A 450 1.12 -3.08 -13.90
N ASP A 451 -0.15 -2.81 -14.16
CA ASP A 451 -1.26 -3.67 -13.73
C ASP A 451 -1.36 -5.01 -14.47
N SER A 452 -0.46 -5.27 -15.44
CA SER A 452 -0.41 -6.56 -16.15
C SER A 452 0.25 -7.66 -15.34
N VAL A 453 1.05 -7.35 -14.31
CA VAL A 453 1.53 -8.34 -13.35
C VAL A 453 0.49 -8.49 -12.24
N GLU A 454 0.00 -9.72 -12.06
CA GLU A 454 -1.00 -10.07 -11.03
C GLU A 454 -0.35 -10.53 -9.74
N ASP A 455 0.73 -11.31 -9.85
CA ASP A 455 1.34 -12.01 -8.73
C ASP A 455 2.83 -12.22 -9.00
N VAL A 456 3.66 -12.03 -7.98
CA VAL A 456 5.09 -12.36 -7.99
C VAL A 456 5.40 -13.17 -6.74
N LYS A 457 5.80 -14.43 -6.91
CA LYS A 457 5.97 -15.36 -5.80
C LYS A 457 7.33 -16.05 -5.84
N LEU A 458 8.03 -16.06 -4.71
CA LEU A 458 9.20 -16.93 -4.53
C LEU A 458 8.73 -18.39 -4.51
N ILE A 459 9.24 -19.20 -5.44
CA ILE A 459 8.88 -20.62 -5.58
C ILE A 459 10.03 -21.58 -5.29
N ASP A 460 11.28 -21.10 -5.27
CA ASP A 460 12.46 -21.88 -4.89
C ASP A 460 13.57 -20.97 -4.32
N ASP A 461 14.25 -21.46 -3.29
CA ASP A 461 15.42 -20.83 -2.67
C ASP A 461 16.47 -21.90 -2.35
N PHE A 462 17.57 -21.87 -3.09
CA PHE A 462 18.56 -22.93 -3.09
C PHE A 462 19.96 -22.38 -2.90
N THR A 463 20.73 -22.96 -1.97
CA THR A 463 22.16 -22.66 -1.81
C THR A 463 23.02 -23.81 -2.33
N HIS A 464 23.87 -23.53 -3.33
CA HIS A 464 24.75 -24.53 -3.92
C HIS A 464 25.82 -24.97 -2.91
N PRO A 465 25.90 -26.26 -2.54
CA PRO A 465 26.72 -26.72 -1.41
C PRO A 465 28.22 -26.49 -1.58
N LYS A 466 28.74 -26.64 -2.81
CA LYS A 466 30.18 -26.44 -3.10
C LYS A 466 30.58 -24.99 -3.39
N LYS A 467 29.73 -24.24 -4.11
CA LYS A 467 30.01 -22.86 -4.54
C LYS A 467 29.54 -21.83 -3.51
N GLN A 468 28.73 -22.23 -2.52
CA GLN A 468 28.10 -21.36 -1.53
C GLN A 468 27.37 -20.15 -2.16
N ARG A 469 26.90 -20.33 -3.40
CA ARG A 469 26.09 -19.35 -4.12
C ARG A 469 24.62 -19.67 -3.86
N ARG A 470 23.83 -18.64 -3.56
CA ARG A 470 22.38 -18.74 -3.41
C ARG A 470 21.69 -18.43 -4.74
N SER A 471 20.70 -19.24 -5.09
CA SER A 471 19.82 -19.13 -6.25
C SER A 471 18.40 -18.89 -5.75
N LEU A 472 17.70 -17.98 -6.39
CA LEU A 472 16.27 -17.74 -6.16
C LEU A 472 15.50 -18.03 -7.44
N CYS A 473 14.28 -18.54 -7.32
CA CYS A 473 13.34 -18.67 -8.42
C CYS A 473 12.03 -17.98 -8.07
N TYR A 474 11.63 -17.02 -8.89
CA TYR A 474 10.36 -16.32 -8.76
C TYR A 474 9.43 -16.67 -9.92
N ARG A 475 8.16 -16.91 -9.61
CA ARG A 475 7.08 -17.00 -10.59
C ARG A 475 6.38 -15.66 -10.69
N LEU A 476 6.39 -15.08 -11.89
CA LEU A 476 5.64 -13.88 -12.24
C LEU A 476 4.41 -14.30 -13.05
N THR A 477 3.22 -13.99 -12.54
CA THR A 477 1.95 -14.27 -13.21
C THR A 477 1.47 -13.01 -13.92
N TYR A 478 1.47 -13.02 -15.25
CA TYR A 478 0.90 -11.93 -16.03
C TYR A 478 -0.58 -12.19 -16.33
N ARG A 479 -1.44 -11.23 -15.99
CA ARG A 479 -2.86 -11.22 -16.33
C ARG A 479 -3.38 -9.80 -16.30
N SER A 480 -3.83 -9.30 -17.45
CA SER A 480 -4.56 -8.04 -17.56
C SER A 480 -6.00 -8.21 -17.06
N LEU A 481 -6.52 -7.19 -16.39
CA LEU A 481 -7.92 -7.11 -15.99
C LEU A 481 -8.86 -6.90 -17.19
N GLU A 482 -8.38 -6.29 -18.27
CA GLU A 482 -9.26 -5.74 -19.31
C GLU A 482 -9.27 -6.56 -20.61
N ARG A 483 -8.18 -7.29 -20.88
CA ARG A 483 -8.00 -8.06 -22.13
C ARG A 483 -7.15 -9.30 -21.94
N THR A 484 -7.27 -10.24 -22.89
CA THR A 484 -6.33 -11.36 -22.99
C THR A 484 -4.96 -10.85 -23.42
N MET A 485 -3.92 -11.28 -22.71
CA MET A 485 -2.52 -11.01 -23.07
C MET A 485 -2.02 -12.06 -24.05
N THR A 486 -1.24 -11.62 -25.03
CA THR A 486 -0.54 -12.55 -25.94
C THR A 486 0.71 -13.12 -25.27
N THR A 487 1.15 -14.28 -25.76
CA THR A 487 2.40 -14.91 -25.31
C THR A 487 3.60 -14.00 -25.55
N GLU A 488 3.61 -13.31 -26.68
CA GLU A 488 4.65 -12.39 -27.12
C GLU A 488 4.76 -11.18 -26.19
N GLU A 489 3.62 -10.59 -25.80
CA GLU A 489 3.58 -9.49 -24.82
C GLU A 489 4.12 -9.93 -23.46
N ALA A 490 3.64 -11.07 -22.94
CA ALA A 490 4.09 -11.58 -21.64
C ALA A 490 5.59 -11.90 -21.64
N ASN A 491 6.11 -12.49 -22.73
CA ASN A 491 7.54 -12.77 -22.89
C ASN A 491 8.35 -11.47 -22.94
N SER A 492 7.91 -10.47 -23.71
CA SER A 492 8.61 -9.18 -23.81
C SER A 492 8.70 -8.45 -22.46
N LEU A 493 7.63 -8.47 -21.66
CA LEU A 493 7.65 -7.92 -20.29
C LEU A 493 8.64 -8.68 -19.40
N HIS A 494 8.60 -10.01 -19.46
CA HIS A 494 9.46 -10.85 -18.64
C HIS A 494 10.95 -10.73 -18.99
N GLU A 495 11.28 -10.63 -20.27
CA GLU A 495 12.65 -10.37 -20.75
C GLU A 495 13.18 -9.03 -20.25
N ARG A 496 12.36 -7.97 -20.27
CA ARG A 496 12.72 -6.66 -19.73
C ARG A 496 12.95 -6.69 -18.23
N ILE A 497 12.09 -7.38 -17.47
CA ILE A 497 12.26 -7.56 -16.01
C ILE A 497 13.57 -8.31 -15.72
N THR A 498 13.83 -9.38 -16.46
CA THR A 498 15.04 -10.19 -16.31
C THR A 498 16.30 -9.38 -16.63
N ALA A 499 16.27 -8.58 -17.70
CA ALA A 499 17.38 -7.69 -18.06
C ALA A 499 17.65 -6.65 -16.97
N GLU A 500 16.61 -6.04 -16.40
CA GLU A 500 16.74 -5.05 -15.33
C GLU A 500 17.35 -5.67 -14.05
N LEU A 501 16.98 -6.91 -13.71
CA LEU A 501 17.58 -7.63 -12.59
C LEU A 501 19.09 -7.81 -12.77
N VAL A 502 19.51 -8.24 -13.97
CA VAL A 502 20.93 -8.41 -14.30
C VAL A 502 21.66 -7.08 -14.24
N GLU A 503 21.09 -6.03 -14.82
CA GLU A 503 21.71 -4.71 -14.86
C GLU A 503 21.86 -4.07 -13.47
N ARG A 504 20.81 -4.11 -12.64
CA ARG A 504 20.81 -3.45 -11.32
C ARG A 504 21.57 -4.23 -10.26
N PHE A 505 21.41 -5.55 -10.23
CA PHE A 505 21.89 -6.38 -9.13
C PHE A 505 23.07 -7.26 -9.52
N GLY A 506 23.47 -7.31 -10.79
CA GLY A 506 24.55 -8.17 -11.26
C GLY A 506 24.24 -9.66 -11.05
N VAL A 507 22.96 -10.05 -11.05
CA VAL A 507 22.56 -11.45 -10.91
C VAL A 507 22.89 -12.23 -12.18
N GLU A 508 23.11 -13.53 -12.04
CA GLU A 508 23.36 -14.43 -13.17
C GLU A 508 22.13 -15.32 -13.41
N ILE A 509 21.44 -15.12 -14.53
CA ILE A 509 20.24 -15.89 -14.88
C ILE A 509 20.57 -17.38 -15.07
N ARG A 510 19.68 -18.25 -14.62
CA ARG A 510 19.84 -19.71 -14.60
C ARG A 510 18.77 -20.43 -15.40
#